data_AF-A0A962RVV8-F1
#
_entry.id   AF-A0A962RVV8-F1
#
_cell.length_a   1.000
_cell.length_b   1.000
_cell.length_c   1.000
_cell.angle_alpha   90.00
_cell.angle_beta   90.00
_cell.angle_gamma   90.00
#
_symmetry.space_group_name_H-M   'P 1'
#
loop_
_entity.id
_entity.type
_entity.pdbx_description
1 polymer ?
#
loop_
_entity_poly.entity_id
_entity_poly.type
_entity_poly.pdbx_seq_one_letter_code
_entity_poly.pdbx_strand_id
1 'polypeptide(L)'
;MFNVIIKNSKGDVLSTVECPVDVCAIGKSRSNLIQLRGWKVAPQHAEIHRTSEGLFVDCVAQRASVEVNGNAIEHYGPLHTSDQIHIAGYILQVGEMRKRSSDTKIKSGATVVKALEGDNDDDDDEMLKTIIGVPRHAEIQGSEELSNTILELRHKDKFKWRNRVHEELLAAMDLRRTDVTSMSEEDLRKHVQGLIKDIITELDARLPPDVDRKRLAKQVLDEAVGLGPLEDLIADDSVTEIMVNKYDDIYVERDGKLTKSEVTFSSDDAVMSAIERIVSPLGRRIDESSPMVDARLRDGSRVNAIIPPLALRGPCLTIRKFAKKKLTSDDLLGFGAISEPMVKFLKVAVEQRCNIVISGGTGSGKTTLLNVLSNFIPPDERIVTVEDAAELKLVQPHLVSLEARPANLEGKGAVHIRDLVKNCLRMRPDRIVVGECRGGEALDMLQAMNTGHDGSLTTAHANTPRDLISRLEVMVMMSGMDLPVQAIREQVASAVDIVVQQTRFSDGSRRVINITEITGVEGGTIQMQDIFVYEQTGFNEQGRVVGNFKATGRVPEFYEDLRRRGINVDMSIFQNR
;
A
#
# COMPACT_ATOMS: atom_id res chain seq x y z
N MET A 1 -32.43 -19.50 -10.00
CA MET A 1 -32.33 -20.35 -8.81
C MET A 1 -32.93 -21.72 -9.10
N PHE A 2 -32.12 -22.76 -8.97
CA PHE A 2 -32.48 -24.16 -9.15
C PHE A 2 -31.74 -24.99 -8.10
N ASN A 3 -32.20 -26.21 -7.84
CA ASN A 3 -31.54 -27.09 -6.87
C ASN A 3 -30.87 -28.24 -7.61
N VAL A 4 -29.73 -28.70 -7.12
CA VAL A 4 -29.05 -29.89 -7.63
C VAL A 4 -29.03 -30.93 -6.54
N ILE A 5 -29.63 -32.08 -6.83
CA ILE A 5 -29.67 -33.25 -5.96
C ILE A 5 -28.48 -34.12 -6.31
N ILE A 6 -27.66 -34.45 -5.32
CA ILE A 6 -26.44 -35.25 -5.48
C ILE A 6 -26.69 -36.62 -4.86
N LYS A 7 -26.47 -37.67 -5.63
CA LYS A 7 -26.65 -39.06 -5.24
C LYS A 7 -25.34 -39.84 -5.38
N ASN A 8 -25.20 -40.92 -4.61
CA ASN A 8 -24.15 -41.91 -4.81
C ASN A 8 -24.48 -42.82 -6.01
N SER A 9 -23.56 -43.71 -6.37
CA SER A 9 -23.73 -44.70 -7.45
C SER A 9 -24.84 -45.74 -7.19
N LYS A 10 -25.30 -45.88 -5.94
CA LYS A 10 -26.44 -46.74 -5.56
C LYS A 10 -27.79 -46.00 -5.63
N GLY A 11 -27.79 -44.70 -5.92
CA GLY A 11 -28.98 -43.87 -6.04
C GLY A 11 -29.43 -43.19 -4.74
N ASP A 12 -28.71 -43.37 -3.62
CA ASP A 12 -29.02 -42.71 -2.35
C ASP A 12 -28.68 -41.23 -2.42
N VAL A 13 -29.59 -40.38 -1.95
CA VAL A 13 -29.38 -38.92 -1.89
C VAL A 13 -28.35 -38.59 -0.81
N LEU A 14 -27.24 -37.99 -1.23
CA LEU A 14 -26.17 -37.53 -0.36
C LEU A 14 -26.41 -36.09 0.13
N SER A 15 -26.85 -35.20 -0.77
CA SER A 15 -27.13 -33.80 -0.44
C SER A 15 -27.98 -33.13 -1.51
N THR A 16 -28.53 -31.97 -1.19
CA THR A 16 -29.21 -31.08 -2.15
C THR A 16 -28.63 -29.69 -1.98
N VAL A 17 -28.11 -29.11 -3.07
CA VAL A 17 -27.47 -27.80 -3.07
C VAL A 17 -28.37 -26.81 -3.79
N GLU A 18 -28.73 -25.73 -3.10
CA GLU A 18 -29.44 -24.61 -3.72
C GLU A 18 -28.45 -23.75 -4.50
N CYS A 19 -28.75 -23.51 -5.77
CA CYS A 19 -27.92 -22.71 -6.66
C CYS A 19 -28.58 -21.32 -6.82
N PRO A 20 -28.15 -20.30 -6.04
CA PRO A 20 -28.78 -18.99 -6.04
C PRO A 20 -28.46 -18.15 -7.29
N VAL A 21 -27.40 -18.54 -8.01
CA VAL A 21 -26.84 -17.86 -9.18
C VAL A 21 -27.16 -18.62 -10.47
N ASP A 22 -27.01 -17.94 -11.61
CA ASP A 22 -27.22 -18.53 -12.94
C ASP A 22 -26.07 -19.43 -13.39
N VAL A 23 -25.03 -19.63 -12.57
CA VAL A 23 -23.90 -20.53 -12.86
C VAL A 23 -23.51 -21.31 -11.61
N CYS A 24 -23.39 -22.64 -11.73
CA CYS A 24 -23.04 -23.56 -10.66
C CYS A 24 -21.84 -24.42 -11.07
N ALA A 25 -20.66 -24.11 -10.53
CA ALA A 25 -19.46 -24.91 -10.75
C ALA A 25 -19.43 -26.15 -9.85
N ILE A 26 -18.98 -27.28 -10.42
CA ILE A 26 -18.90 -28.60 -9.80
C ILE A 26 -17.46 -29.11 -9.88
N GLY A 27 -16.88 -29.56 -8.77
CA GLY A 27 -15.52 -30.16 -8.77
C GLY A 27 -14.93 -30.32 -7.37
N LYS A 28 -13.65 -30.69 -7.26
CA LYS A 28 -13.02 -30.91 -5.94
C LYS A 28 -12.49 -29.65 -5.24
N SER A 29 -12.30 -28.55 -5.98
CA SER A 29 -11.83 -27.28 -5.41
C SER A 29 -12.84 -26.71 -4.41
N ARG A 30 -12.34 -26.01 -3.38
CA ARG A 30 -13.16 -25.28 -2.39
C ARG A 30 -13.90 -24.08 -3.00
N SER A 31 -13.50 -23.65 -4.19
CA SER A 31 -14.14 -22.57 -4.94
C SER A 31 -15.42 -22.99 -5.69
N ASN A 32 -15.72 -24.29 -5.76
CA ASN A 32 -16.93 -24.79 -6.43
C ASN A 32 -18.11 -24.79 -5.47
N LEU A 33 -19.29 -24.45 -5.98
CA LEU A 33 -20.52 -24.51 -5.20
C LEU A 33 -20.89 -25.95 -4.85
N ILE A 34 -20.69 -26.87 -5.80
CA ILE A 34 -20.85 -28.30 -5.57
C ILE A 34 -19.48 -28.96 -5.47
N GLN A 35 -19.11 -29.33 -4.24
CA GLN A 35 -17.82 -29.97 -3.98
C GLN A 35 -17.93 -31.50 -3.98
N LEU A 36 -17.38 -32.14 -5.01
CA LEU A 36 -17.30 -33.60 -5.10
C LEU A 36 -15.92 -34.09 -4.67
N ARG A 37 -15.86 -35.21 -3.94
CA ARG A 37 -14.61 -35.82 -3.49
C ARG A 37 -14.27 -37.06 -4.31
N GLY A 38 -13.00 -37.23 -4.64
CA GLY A 38 -12.48 -38.40 -5.36
C GLY A 38 -11.32 -38.02 -6.27
N TRP A 39 -10.38 -38.95 -6.45
CA TRP A 39 -9.20 -38.72 -7.30
C TRP A 39 -9.57 -38.55 -8.79
N LYS A 40 -10.68 -39.17 -9.22
CA LYS A 40 -11.27 -39.00 -10.56
C LYS A 40 -12.02 -37.67 -10.76
N VAL A 41 -12.12 -36.82 -9.73
CA VAL A 41 -12.75 -35.50 -9.82
C VAL A 41 -11.69 -34.43 -10.12
N ALA A 42 -11.89 -33.66 -11.19
CA ALA A 42 -11.03 -32.52 -11.53
C ALA A 42 -11.24 -31.32 -10.57
N PRO A 43 -10.24 -30.41 -10.43
CA PRO A 43 -10.38 -29.19 -9.61
C PRO A 43 -11.67 -28.42 -9.89
N GLN A 44 -11.97 -28.19 -11.18
CA GLN A 44 -13.27 -27.83 -11.71
C GLN A 44 -13.60 -28.88 -12.79
N HIS A 45 -14.72 -29.55 -12.64
CA HIS A 45 -15.08 -30.73 -13.43
C HIS A 45 -16.16 -30.38 -14.45
N ALA A 46 -17.25 -29.77 -13.99
CA ALA A 46 -18.39 -29.40 -14.80
C ALA A 46 -18.95 -28.06 -14.32
N GLU A 47 -19.76 -27.44 -15.16
CA GLU A 47 -20.45 -26.20 -14.84
C GLU A 47 -21.89 -26.27 -15.34
N ILE A 48 -22.86 -25.99 -14.47
CA ILE A 48 -24.26 -25.87 -14.87
C ILE A 48 -24.60 -24.38 -14.96
N HIS A 49 -25.01 -23.91 -16.13
CA HIS A 49 -25.39 -22.51 -16.32
C HIS A 49 -26.83 -22.38 -16.79
N ARG A 50 -27.46 -21.25 -16.47
CA ARG A 50 -28.84 -20.91 -16.81
C ARG A 50 -28.86 -19.82 -17.87
N THR A 51 -29.60 -20.08 -18.94
CA THR A 51 -29.87 -19.11 -20.00
C THR A 51 -31.37 -18.82 -20.08
N SER A 52 -31.78 -17.93 -20.99
CA SER A 52 -33.20 -17.73 -21.32
C SER A 52 -33.87 -18.98 -21.91
N GLU A 53 -33.09 -19.95 -22.40
CA GLU A 53 -33.57 -21.16 -23.07
C GLU A 53 -33.61 -22.40 -22.15
N GLY A 54 -33.00 -22.33 -20.96
CA GLY A 54 -33.01 -23.44 -19.99
C GLY A 54 -31.74 -23.54 -19.18
N LEU A 55 -31.50 -24.73 -18.60
CA LEU A 55 -30.26 -25.06 -17.89
C LEU A 55 -29.38 -25.92 -18.78
N PHE A 56 -28.08 -25.65 -18.81
CA PHE A 56 -27.11 -26.38 -19.62
C PHE A 56 -25.97 -26.83 -18.72
N VAL A 57 -25.34 -27.95 -19.05
CA VAL A 57 -24.13 -28.44 -18.39
C VAL A 57 -22.97 -28.52 -19.37
N ASP A 58 -21.83 -27.97 -18.96
CA ASP A 58 -20.56 -28.04 -19.68
C ASP A 58 -19.59 -28.96 -18.95
N CYS A 59 -18.83 -29.74 -19.72
CA CYS A 59 -17.61 -30.37 -19.23
C CYS A 59 -16.46 -29.37 -19.31
N VAL A 60 -15.90 -29.00 -18.16
CA VAL A 60 -14.79 -28.04 -18.07
C VAL A 60 -13.43 -28.76 -17.98
N ALA A 61 -13.44 -30.04 -17.60
CA ALA A 61 -12.21 -30.81 -17.40
C ALA A 61 -11.66 -31.39 -18.72
N GLN A 62 -10.41 -31.05 -19.06
CA GLN A 62 -9.73 -31.57 -20.27
C GLN A 62 -9.44 -33.08 -20.26
N ARG A 63 -9.48 -33.75 -19.10
CA ARG A 63 -9.10 -35.17 -18.92
C ARG A 63 -10.12 -35.99 -18.12
N ALA A 64 -11.31 -35.46 -17.87
CA ALA A 64 -12.35 -36.16 -17.14
C ALA A 64 -13.68 -35.99 -17.87
N SER A 65 -14.45 -37.06 -18.00
CA SER A 65 -15.72 -37.05 -18.72
C SER A 65 -16.88 -36.68 -17.80
N VAL A 66 -17.79 -35.86 -18.32
CA VAL A 66 -19.15 -35.70 -17.80
C VAL A 66 -20.06 -36.50 -18.71
N GLU A 67 -20.93 -37.33 -18.13
CA GLU A 67 -21.93 -38.07 -18.89
C GLU A 67 -23.32 -37.60 -18.54
N VAL A 68 -24.20 -37.45 -19.52
CA VAL A 68 -25.62 -37.19 -19.30
C VAL A 68 -26.43 -38.32 -19.91
N ASN A 69 -27.23 -38.98 -19.08
CA ASN A 69 -28.05 -40.14 -19.48
C ASN A 69 -27.24 -41.25 -20.17
N GLY A 70 -25.99 -41.45 -19.73
CA GLY A 70 -25.07 -42.49 -20.22
C GLY A 70 -24.25 -42.12 -21.45
N ASN A 71 -24.34 -40.87 -21.95
CA ASN A 71 -23.52 -40.39 -23.06
C ASN A 71 -22.53 -39.32 -22.59
N ALA A 72 -21.27 -39.41 -22.98
CA ALA A 72 -20.27 -38.38 -22.69
C ALA A 72 -20.58 -37.09 -23.44
N ILE A 73 -20.46 -35.95 -22.76
CA ILE A 73 -20.78 -34.63 -23.31
C ILE A 73 -19.63 -33.65 -23.12
N GLU A 74 -19.51 -32.71 -24.05
CA GLU A 74 -18.78 -31.44 -23.85
C GLU A 74 -19.74 -30.34 -23.40
N HIS A 75 -20.95 -30.32 -23.98
CA HIS A 75 -22.04 -29.41 -23.66
C HIS A 75 -23.39 -30.16 -23.80
N TYR A 76 -24.33 -29.96 -22.88
CA TYR A 76 -25.66 -30.58 -22.93
C TYR A 76 -26.74 -29.69 -22.33
N GLY A 77 -27.85 -29.52 -23.06
CA GLY A 77 -29.08 -28.94 -22.54
C GLY A 77 -30.10 -28.67 -23.66
N PRO A 78 -31.30 -28.15 -23.32
CA PRO A 78 -31.72 -27.81 -21.96
C PRO A 78 -31.94 -29.06 -21.08
N LEU A 79 -31.45 -29.01 -19.84
CA LEU A 79 -31.55 -30.07 -18.84
C LEU A 79 -32.98 -30.17 -18.29
N HIS A 80 -33.50 -31.38 -18.28
CA HIS A 80 -34.77 -31.75 -17.66
C HIS A 80 -34.55 -32.40 -16.30
N THR A 81 -35.59 -32.39 -15.45
CA THR A 81 -35.51 -32.99 -14.10
C THR A 81 -35.31 -34.50 -14.10
N SER A 82 -35.56 -35.16 -15.24
CA SER A 82 -35.30 -36.58 -15.46
C SER A 82 -33.83 -36.87 -15.79
N ASP A 83 -33.07 -35.87 -16.24
CA ASP A 83 -31.70 -36.08 -16.71
C ASP A 83 -30.77 -36.40 -15.55
N GLN A 84 -29.86 -37.34 -15.79
CA GLN A 84 -28.85 -37.76 -14.83
C GLN A 84 -27.48 -37.39 -15.34
N ILE A 85 -26.81 -36.50 -14.61
CA ILE A 85 -25.44 -36.07 -14.86
C ILE A 85 -24.51 -36.94 -14.01
N HIS A 86 -23.69 -37.76 -14.65
CA HIS A 86 -22.74 -38.66 -14.00
C HIS A 86 -21.35 -38.04 -13.98
N ILE A 87 -20.76 -37.95 -12.78
CA ILE A 87 -19.42 -37.42 -12.56
C ILE A 87 -18.70 -38.31 -11.57
N ALA A 88 -17.69 -39.06 -12.02
CA ALA A 88 -16.75 -39.80 -11.17
C ALA A 88 -17.41 -40.66 -10.05
N GLY A 89 -18.57 -41.27 -10.34
CA GLY A 89 -19.34 -42.11 -9.40
C GLY A 89 -20.47 -41.41 -8.65
N TYR A 90 -20.68 -40.12 -8.88
CA TYR A 90 -21.82 -39.35 -8.40
C TYR A 90 -22.86 -39.20 -9.51
N ILE A 91 -24.14 -39.17 -9.11
CA ILE A 91 -25.27 -38.88 -10.00
C ILE A 91 -25.90 -37.57 -9.54
N LEU A 92 -25.92 -36.56 -10.41
CA LEU A 92 -26.50 -35.25 -10.15
C LEU A 92 -27.78 -35.11 -10.97
N GLN A 93 -28.82 -34.54 -10.35
CA GLN A 93 -30.08 -34.23 -11.03
C GLN A 93 -30.54 -32.82 -10.66
N VAL A 94 -31.01 -32.07 -11.65
CA VAL A 94 -31.58 -30.75 -11.44
C VAL A 94 -33.03 -30.88 -10.99
N GLY A 95 -33.42 -30.13 -9.95
CA GLY A 95 -34.80 -30.04 -9.47
C GLY A 95 -35.35 -28.62 -9.57
N GLU A 96 -36.63 -28.49 -9.92
CA GLU A 96 -37.37 -27.23 -9.81
C GLU A 96 -37.87 -27.00 -8.38
N MET A 97 -37.79 -25.75 -7.89
CA MET A 97 -38.39 -25.38 -6.61
C MET A 97 -39.92 -25.46 -6.69
N ARG A 98 -40.54 -26.37 -5.93
CA ARG A 98 -41.91 -26.16 -5.45
C ARG A 98 -41.87 -25.10 -4.36
N LYS A 99 -42.59 -23.98 -4.54
CA LYS A 99 -42.82 -22.97 -3.49
C LYS A 99 -43.34 -23.69 -2.22
N ARG A 100 -42.50 -23.84 -1.19
CA ARG A 100 -42.97 -24.28 0.12
C ARG A 100 -43.61 -23.09 0.82
N SER A 101 -44.91 -23.23 1.06
CA SER A 101 -45.72 -22.43 1.96
C SER A 101 -45.09 -22.38 3.36
N SER A 102 -45.06 -21.18 3.92
CA SER A 102 -44.66 -20.87 5.28
C SER A 102 -45.51 -21.65 6.29
N ASP A 103 -44.95 -22.70 6.88
CA ASP A 103 -45.11 -23.05 8.29
C ASP A 103 -44.42 -24.39 8.57
N THR A 104 -43.50 -24.41 9.54
CA THR A 104 -43.37 -25.41 10.63
C THR A 104 -41.94 -25.36 11.19
N LYS A 105 -41.79 -24.89 12.43
CA LYS A 105 -40.59 -24.97 13.26
C LYS A 105 -40.29 -26.44 13.62
N ILE A 106 -39.04 -26.92 13.47
CA ILE A 106 -38.59 -28.15 14.17
C ILE A 106 -37.21 -27.99 14.82
N LYS A 107 -37.17 -28.54 16.03
CA LYS A 107 -36.24 -28.48 17.16
C LYS A 107 -34.86 -29.09 16.92
N SER A 108 -33.87 -28.50 17.61
CA SER A 108 -32.53 -29.01 17.86
C SER A 108 -32.52 -30.22 18.80
N GLY A 109 -31.80 -31.29 18.43
CA GLY A 109 -31.38 -32.33 19.37
C GLY A 109 -30.88 -33.60 18.68
N ALA A 110 -29.59 -33.90 18.78
CA ALA A 110 -29.09 -35.28 18.66
C ALA A 110 -27.74 -35.47 19.37
N THR A 111 -27.70 -36.57 20.10
CA THR A 111 -26.79 -36.99 21.17
C THR A 111 -25.55 -37.73 20.65
N VAL A 112 -24.45 -37.67 21.40
CA VAL A 112 -23.18 -38.39 21.15
C VAL A 112 -23.25 -39.82 21.70
N VAL A 113 -22.81 -40.83 20.94
CA VAL A 113 -22.51 -42.18 21.47
C VAL A 113 -21.15 -42.68 20.96
N LYS A 114 -20.42 -43.31 21.90
CA LYS A 114 -19.03 -43.81 21.89
C LYS A 114 -18.75 -44.99 20.95
N ALA A 115 -17.49 -45.08 20.54
CA ALA A 115 -16.85 -46.21 19.86
C ALA A 115 -16.57 -47.41 20.78
N LEU A 116 -16.55 -48.62 20.19
CA LEU A 116 -15.95 -49.85 20.73
C LEU A 116 -15.30 -50.64 19.59
N GLU A 117 -14.11 -51.18 19.87
CA GLU A 117 -13.26 -52.04 19.03
C GLU A 117 -13.66 -53.53 19.12
N GLY A 118 -13.29 -54.35 18.13
CA GLY A 118 -13.33 -55.83 18.21
C GLY A 118 -13.21 -56.56 16.86
N ASP A 119 -12.21 -57.43 16.76
CA ASP A 119 -11.60 -58.08 15.59
C ASP A 119 -12.35 -59.25 14.88
N ASN A 120 -11.93 -59.46 13.62
CA ASN A 120 -11.67 -60.71 12.86
C ASN A 120 -12.54 -61.10 11.63
N ASP A 121 -11.79 -61.23 10.52
CA ASP A 121 -11.82 -62.13 9.35
C ASP A 121 -13.03 -62.15 8.39
N ASP A 122 -12.86 -61.48 7.23
CA ASP A 122 -12.97 -62.09 5.90
C ASP A 122 -12.41 -61.11 4.84
N ASP A 123 -11.39 -61.56 4.11
CA ASP A 123 -10.65 -60.85 3.05
C ASP A 123 -11.52 -60.58 1.82
N ASP A 124 -11.70 -59.29 1.46
CA ASP A 124 -11.77 -58.72 0.09
C ASP A 124 -12.30 -57.26 0.01
N ASP A 125 -12.66 -56.62 1.14
CA ASP A 125 -13.34 -55.29 1.13
C ASP A 125 -12.55 -54.13 1.78
N GLU A 126 -11.22 -54.10 1.59
CA GLU A 126 -10.30 -53.19 2.28
C GLU A 126 -9.76 -52.00 1.46
N MET A 127 -10.54 -51.46 0.52
CA MET A 127 -10.22 -50.17 -0.16
C MET A 127 -11.33 -49.10 -0.10
N LEU A 128 -12.34 -49.26 0.76
CA LEU A 128 -13.46 -48.31 0.85
C LEU A 128 -13.79 -47.78 2.26
N LYS A 129 -13.06 -48.20 3.30
CA LYS A 129 -13.28 -47.72 4.68
C LYS A 129 -12.31 -46.59 5.10
N THR A 130 -12.32 -45.45 4.39
CA THR A 130 -11.80 -44.19 4.98
C THR A 130 -12.23 -42.92 4.25
N ILE A 131 -13.48 -42.76 3.79
CA ILE A 131 -13.94 -41.44 3.30
C ILE A 131 -15.40 -41.17 3.67
N ILE A 132 -15.68 -40.99 4.97
CA ILE A 132 -16.89 -40.28 5.40
C ILE A 132 -16.49 -39.29 6.49
N GLY A 133 -16.07 -38.11 6.02
CA GLY A 133 -15.97 -36.90 6.82
C GLY A 133 -16.81 -35.83 6.15
N VAL A 134 -18.12 -35.87 6.38
CA VAL A 134 -19.06 -34.80 6.04
C VAL A 134 -18.72 -33.60 6.94
N PRO A 135 -18.32 -32.43 6.41
CA PRO A 135 -18.48 -31.21 7.19
C PRO A 135 -19.98 -31.04 7.41
N ARG A 136 -20.42 -31.06 8.67
CA ARG A 136 -21.73 -30.50 9.04
C ARG A 136 -21.82 -29.13 8.36
N HIS A 137 -22.98 -28.83 7.80
CA HIS A 137 -23.36 -27.46 7.47
C HIS A 137 -22.88 -26.54 8.60
N ALA A 138 -21.80 -25.80 8.35
CA ALA A 138 -21.63 -24.53 9.00
C ALA A 138 -22.79 -23.71 8.45
N GLU A 139 -23.75 -23.44 9.34
CA GLU A 139 -24.63 -22.29 9.17
C GLU A 139 -23.77 -21.15 8.64
N ILE A 140 -24.12 -20.62 7.46
CA ILE A 140 -23.54 -19.39 6.94
C ILE A 140 -23.95 -18.30 7.92
N GLN A 141 -23.14 -18.12 8.97
CA GLN A 141 -23.26 -17.04 9.92
C GLN A 141 -22.50 -15.86 9.33
N GLY A 142 -23.25 -14.91 8.75
CA GLY A 142 -22.74 -13.60 8.38
C GLY A 142 -23.05 -13.22 6.93
N SER A 143 -23.92 -12.22 6.78
CA SER A 143 -24.12 -11.49 5.52
C SER A 143 -22.81 -10.96 4.91
N GLU A 144 -21.76 -10.78 5.70
CA GLU A 144 -20.44 -10.31 5.27
C GLU A 144 -19.63 -11.36 4.51
N GLU A 145 -19.57 -12.63 4.93
CA GLU A 145 -18.78 -13.65 4.21
C GLU A 145 -19.41 -14.00 2.86
N LEU A 146 -20.74 -14.06 2.80
CA LEU A 146 -21.48 -14.23 1.55
C LEU A 146 -21.32 -13.00 0.65
N SER A 147 -21.36 -11.79 1.21
CA SER A 147 -21.10 -10.55 0.47
C SER A 147 -19.67 -10.50 -0.07
N ASN A 148 -18.67 -10.88 0.72
CA ASN A 148 -17.27 -10.94 0.31
C ASN A 148 -17.06 -11.98 -0.79
N THR A 149 -17.68 -13.16 -0.68
CA THR A 149 -17.63 -14.20 -1.71
C THR A 149 -18.30 -13.74 -3.01
N ILE A 150 -19.46 -13.07 -2.92
CA ILE A 150 -20.16 -12.48 -4.07
C ILE A 150 -19.33 -11.35 -4.70
N LEU A 151 -18.68 -10.51 -3.89
CA LEU A 151 -17.77 -9.47 -4.36
C LEU A 151 -16.55 -10.07 -5.06
N GLU A 152 -15.93 -11.11 -4.51
CA GLU A 152 -14.81 -11.82 -5.13
C GLU A 152 -15.20 -12.48 -6.46
N LEU A 153 -16.39 -13.08 -6.55
CA LEU A 153 -16.90 -13.67 -7.79
C LEU A 153 -17.22 -12.60 -8.84
N ARG A 154 -17.90 -11.51 -8.47
CA ARG A 154 -18.16 -10.36 -9.36
C ARG A 154 -16.88 -9.68 -9.82
N HIS A 155 -15.87 -9.62 -8.96
CA HIS A 155 -14.54 -9.16 -9.33
C HIS A 155 -13.97 -10.09 -10.41
N LYS A 156 -13.92 -11.42 -10.17
CA LYS A 156 -13.41 -12.40 -11.15
C LYS A 156 -14.08 -12.32 -12.52
N ASP A 157 -15.38 -12.06 -12.57
CA ASP A 157 -16.11 -11.90 -13.84
C ASP A 157 -15.73 -10.62 -14.60
N LYS A 158 -15.52 -9.50 -13.88
CA LYS A 158 -15.00 -8.26 -14.49
C LYS A 158 -13.56 -8.42 -14.99
N PHE A 159 -12.72 -9.17 -14.26
CA PHE A 159 -11.35 -9.49 -14.67
C PHE A 159 -11.32 -10.30 -15.96
N LYS A 160 -12.22 -11.26 -16.12
CA LYS A 160 -12.29 -12.14 -17.29
C LYS A 160 -12.39 -11.35 -18.59
N TRP A 161 -13.28 -10.36 -18.64
CA TRP A 161 -13.49 -9.56 -19.85
C TRP A 161 -12.34 -8.60 -20.14
N ARG A 162 -11.76 -7.99 -19.11
CA ARG A 162 -10.57 -7.15 -19.29
C ARG A 162 -9.39 -7.95 -19.84
N ASN A 163 -9.10 -9.10 -19.23
CA ASN A 163 -8.01 -9.97 -19.68
C ASN A 163 -8.25 -10.45 -21.11
N ARG A 164 -9.51 -10.78 -21.45
CA ARG A 164 -9.88 -11.19 -22.81
C ARG A 164 -9.66 -10.09 -23.85
N VAL A 165 -10.12 -8.87 -23.58
CA VAL A 165 -9.93 -7.73 -24.50
C VAL A 165 -8.43 -7.41 -24.62
N HIS A 166 -7.66 -7.53 -23.53
CA HIS A 166 -6.21 -7.31 -23.55
C HIS A 166 -5.47 -8.38 -24.38
N GLU A 167 -5.81 -9.66 -24.24
CA GLU A 167 -5.25 -10.74 -25.06
C GLU A 167 -5.54 -10.53 -26.56
N GLU A 168 -6.78 -10.16 -26.91
CA GLU A 168 -7.16 -9.91 -28.31
C GLU A 168 -6.46 -8.65 -28.86
N LEU A 169 -6.24 -7.63 -28.03
CA LEU A 169 -5.48 -6.44 -28.40
C LEU A 169 -4.01 -6.78 -28.69
N LEU A 170 -3.36 -7.57 -27.82
CA LEU A 170 -1.97 -8.00 -28.04
C LEU A 170 -1.84 -8.81 -29.33
N ALA A 171 -2.76 -9.75 -29.58
CA ALA A 171 -2.79 -10.50 -30.83
C ALA A 171 -2.95 -9.57 -32.07
N ALA A 172 -3.85 -8.59 -31.99
CA ALA A 172 -4.07 -7.62 -33.06
C ALA A 172 -2.86 -6.71 -33.31
N MET A 173 -2.12 -6.34 -32.25
CA MET A 173 -0.90 -5.53 -32.35
C MET A 173 0.29 -6.34 -32.90
N ASP A 174 0.46 -7.59 -32.47
CA ASP A 174 1.53 -8.47 -32.95
C ASP A 174 1.43 -8.79 -34.45
N LEU A 175 0.20 -8.95 -34.95
CA LEU A 175 -0.10 -9.12 -36.38
C LEU A 175 0.27 -7.89 -37.23
N ARG A 176 0.40 -6.71 -36.62
CA ARG A 176 0.65 -5.41 -37.29
C ARG A 176 2.04 -4.82 -36.99
N ARG A 177 2.97 -5.64 -36.45
CA ARG A 177 4.30 -5.29 -35.90
C ARG A 177 5.20 -4.33 -36.70
N THR A 178 4.91 -4.03 -37.96
CA THR A 178 5.78 -3.22 -38.83
C THR A 178 5.63 -1.71 -38.61
N ASP A 179 4.52 -1.20 -38.08
CA ASP A 179 4.27 0.26 -38.00
C ASP A 179 4.42 0.87 -36.58
N VAL A 180 4.29 0.07 -35.51
CA VAL A 180 4.15 0.54 -34.11
C VAL A 180 5.41 1.26 -33.58
N THR A 181 6.61 0.87 -34.01
CA THR A 181 7.87 1.44 -33.53
C THR A 181 8.19 2.83 -34.09
N SER A 182 7.45 3.29 -35.11
CA SER A 182 7.67 4.59 -35.77
C SER A 182 6.62 5.65 -35.43
N MET A 183 5.60 5.30 -34.63
CA MET A 183 4.48 6.19 -34.31
C MET A 183 4.79 7.14 -33.14
N SER A 184 4.18 8.32 -33.18
CA SER A 184 4.16 9.22 -32.02
C SER A 184 3.29 8.62 -30.90
N GLU A 185 3.51 9.02 -29.64
CA GLU A 185 2.72 8.57 -28.48
C GLU A 185 1.22 8.87 -28.66
N GLU A 186 0.89 10.01 -29.28
CA GLU A 186 -0.48 10.42 -29.55
C GLU A 186 -1.14 9.57 -30.65
N ASP A 187 -0.39 9.24 -31.72
CA ASP A 187 -0.89 8.41 -32.81
C ASP A 187 -1.04 6.95 -32.38
N LEU A 188 -0.11 6.45 -31.55
CA LEU A 188 -0.19 5.11 -30.96
C LEU A 188 -1.43 4.99 -30.09
N ARG A 189 -1.69 5.98 -29.22
CA ARG A 189 -2.87 5.99 -28.36
C ARG A 189 -4.17 5.99 -29.18
N LYS A 190 -4.25 6.80 -30.26
CA LYS A 190 -5.40 6.82 -31.17
C LYS A 190 -5.59 5.48 -31.89
N HIS A 191 -4.50 4.85 -32.35
CA HIS A 191 -4.57 3.56 -33.04
C HIS A 191 -5.04 2.43 -32.12
N VAL A 192 -4.44 2.33 -30.92
CA VAL A 192 -4.83 1.35 -29.89
C VAL A 192 -6.28 1.57 -29.46
N GLN A 193 -6.71 2.82 -29.30
CA GLN A 193 -8.10 3.13 -28.99
C GLN A 193 -9.08 2.67 -30.07
N GLY A 194 -8.70 2.79 -31.36
CA GLY A 194 -9.47 2.25 -32.48
C GLY A 194 -9.61 0.73 -32.40
N LEU A 195 -8.49 0.02 -32.21
CA LEU A 195 -8.46 -1.44 -32.06
C LEU A 195 -9.33 -1.92 -30.89
N ILE A 196 -9.21 -1.29 -29.72
CA ILE A 196 -10.01 -1.64 -28.55
C ILE A 196 -11.50 -1.46 -28.84
N LYS A 197 -11.88 -0.40 -29.56
CA LYS A 197 -13.27 -0.16 -29.94
C LYS A 197 -13.81 -1.26 -30.86
N ASP A 198 -13.01 -1.69 -31.83
CA ASP A 198 -13.38 -2.76 -32.76
C ASP A 198 -13.55 -4.08 -32.00
N ILE A 199 -12.58 -4.44 -31.14
CA ILE A 199 -12.62 -5.64 -30.29
C ILE A 199 -13.86 -5.64 -29.37
N ILE A 200 -14.13 -4.53 -28.68
CA ILE A 200 -15.31 -4.42 -27.80
C ILE A 200 -16.61 -4.55 -28.61
N THR A 201 -16.64 -4.04 -29.85
CA THR A 201 -17.80 -4.15 -30.74
C THR A 201 -18.04 -5.60 -31.16
N GLU A 202 -16.97 -6.34 -31.49
CA GLU A 202 -17.05 -7.78 -31.81
C GLU A 202 -17.48 -8.62 -30.60
N LEU A 203 -17.03 -8.25 -29.40
CA LEU A 203 -17.37 -8.94 -28.16
C LEU A 203 -18.71 -8.48 -27.55
N ASP A 204 -19.38 -7.46 -28.08
CA ASP A 204 -20.54 -6.83 -27.44
C ASP A 204 -21.69 -7.81 -27.21
N ALA A 205 -21.90 -8.74 -28.14
CA ALA A 205 -22.91 -9.80 -28.01
C ALA A 205 -22.66 -10.77 -26.84
N ARG A 206 -21.42 -10.85 -26.34
CA ARG A 206 -21.01 -11.73 -25.25
C ARG A 206 -20.77 -10.99 -23.94
N LEU A 207 -20.64 -9.66 -23.97
CA LEU A 207 -20.37 -8.83 -22.80
C LEU A 207 -21.63 -8.66 -21.94
N PRO A 208 -21.58 -9.02 -20.63
CA PRO A 208 -22.72 -8.85 -19.73
C PRO A 208 -23.22 -7.40 -19.68
N PRO A 209 -24.54 -7.15 -19.49
CA PRO A 209 -25.11 -5.80 -19.50
C PRO A 209 -24.56 -4.86 -18.42
N ASP A 210 -24.07 -5.41 -17.31
CA ASP A 210 -23.50 -4.68 -16.17
C ASP A 210 -22.04 -4.25 -16.35
N VAL A 211 -21.37 -4.70 -17.42
CA VAL A 211 -20.02 -4.26 -17.77
C VAL A 211 -20.08 -2.92 -18.50
N ASP A 212 -19.52 -1.88 -17.90
CA ASP A 212 -19.37 -0.58 -18.56
C ASP A 212 -18.28 -0.65 -19.65
N ARG A 213 -18.71 -0.62 -20.92
CA ARG A 213 -17.83 -0.67 -22.09
C ARG A 213 -16.84 0.49 -22.12
N LYS A 214 -17.24 1.70 -21.71
CA LYS A 214 -16.36 2.87 -21.72
C LYS A 214 -15.27 2.71 -20.66
N ARG A 215 -15.64 2.25 -19.47
CA ARG A 215 -14.68 1.97 -18.38
C ARG A 215 -13.72 0.84 -18.77
N LEU A 216 -14.23 -0.23 -19.39
CA LEU A 216 -13.41 -1.35 -19.88
C LEU A 216 -12.41 -0.87 -20.94
N ALA A 217 -12.87 -0.11 -21.93
CA ALA A 217 -12.02 0.44 -22.98
C ALA A 217 -10.90 1.33 -22.42
N LYS A 218 -11.23 2.21 -21.45
CA LYS A 218 -10.25 3.06 -20.77
C LYS A 218 -9.21 2.21 -20.04
N GLN A 219 -9.64 1.23 -19.24
CA GLN A 219 -8.74 0.37 -18.48
C GLN A 219 -7.75 -0.39 -19.38
N VAL A 220 -8.23 -0.98 -20.48
CA VAL A 220 -7.37 -1.70 -21.42
C VAL A 220 -6.42 -0.73 -22.15
N LEU A 221 -6.91 0.46 -22.52
CA LEU A 221 -6.07 1.49 -23.16
C LEU A 221 -4.94 1.93 -22.24
N ASP A 222 -5.27 2.30 -20.99
CA ASP A 222 -4.30 2.76 -20.01
C ASP A 222 -3.28 1.65 -19.69
N GLU A 223 -3.66 0.38 -19.72
CA GLU A 223 -2.74 -0.76 -19.53
C GLU A 223 -1.84 -1.02 -20.74
N ALA A 224 -2.37 -0.82 -21.95
CA ALA A 224 -1.65 -1.04 -23.21
C ALA A 224 -0.63 0.07 -23.52
N VAL A 225 -0.97 1.34 -23.27
CA VAL A 225 -0.10 2.48 -23.61
C VAL A 225 0.38 3.30 -22.41
N GLY A 226 -0.20 3.10 -21.23
CA GLY A 226 0.05 3.90 -20.05
C GLY A 226 0.64 3.10 -18.88
N LEU A 227 0.34 3.54 -17.65
CA LEU A 227 0.71 2.83 -16.41
C LEU A 227 -0.40 1.90 -15.89
N GLY A 228 -1.41 1.64 -16.70
CA GLY A 228 -2.55 0.79 -16.36
C GLY A 228 -3.34 1.34 -15.17
N PRO A 229 -3.74 0.47 -14.22
CA PRO A 229 -4.50 0.85 -13.03
C PRO A 229 -3.84 1.93 -12.17
N LEU A 230 -2.52 2.10 -12.29
CA LEU A 230 -1.78 3.09 -11.51
C LEU A 230 -2.13 4.52 -11.91
N GLU A 231 -2.56 4.79 -13.15
CA GLU A 231 -2.86 6.16 -13.59
C GLU A 231 -3.97 6.79 -12.74
N ASP A 232 -5.06 6.05 -12.53
CA ASP A 232 -6.19 6.52 -11.72
C ASP A 232 -5.78 6.71 -10.24
N LEU A 233 -4.95 5.81 -9.70
CA LEU A 233 -4.46 5.91 -8.32
C LEU A 233 -3.45 7.07 -8.13
N ILE A 234 -2.60 7.33 -9.12
CA ILE A 234 -1.65 8.44 -9.13
C ILE A 234 -2.40 9.77 -9.28
N ALA A 235 -3.45 9.81 -10.11
CA ALA A 235 -4.26 11.01 -10.29
C ALA A 235 -5.09 11.38 -9.04
N ASP A 236 -5.52 10.40 -8.24
CA ASP A 236 -6.35 10.60 -7.06
C ASP A 236 -5.57 11.22 -5.88
N ASP A 237 -5.75 12.51 -5.64
CA ASP A 237 -5.05 13.27 -4.60
C ASP A 237 -5.30 12.77 -3.16
N SER A 238 -6.31 11.94 -2.92
CA SER A 238 -6.54 11.33 -1.60
C SER A 238 -5.71 10.07 -1.34
N VAL A 239 -5.05 9.51 -2.37
CA VAL A 239 -4.04 8.46 -2.23
C VAL A 239 -2.67 9.08 -1.93
N THR A 240 -2.00 8.60 -0.89
CA THR A 240 -0.62 9.00 -0.54
C THR A 240 0.44 7.96 -0.93
N GLU A 241 0.07 6.69 -0.94
CA GLU A 241 0.97 5.57 -1.27
C GLU A 241 0.21 4.47 -2.00
N ILE A 242 0.88 3.81 -2.96
CA ILE A 242 0.35 2.69 -3.74
C ILE A 242 1.33 1.53 -3.60
N MET A 243 0.84 0.35 -3.25
CA MET A 243 1.64 -0.86 -3.06
C MET A 243 1.04 -1.99 -3.89
N VAL A 244 1.75 -2.44 -4.92
CA VAL A 244 1.39 -3.59 -5.74
C VAL A 244 2.21 -4.77 -5.22
N ASN A 245 1.57 -5.69 -4.52
CA ASN A 245 2.23 -6.91 -4.03
C ASN A 245 2.28 -8.00 -5.11
N LYS A 246 1.28 -8.01 -6.00
CA LYS A 246 1.09 -8.89 -7.15
C LYS A 246 0.05 -8.23 -8.07
N TYR A 247 -0.08 -8.67 -9.32
CA TYR A 247 -1.03 -8.11 -10.30
C TYR A 247 -2.48 -7.95 -9.76
N ASP A 248 -2.96 -8.87 -8.92
CA ASP A 248 -4.31 -8.90 -8.34
C ASP A 248 -4.39 -8.42 -6.87
N ASP A 249 -3.28 -7.93 -6.32
CA ASP A 249 -3.17 -7.54 -4.92
C ASP A 249 -2.51 -6.15 -4.80
N ILE A 250 -3.36 -5.12 -4.84
CA ILE A 250 -2.96 -3.72 -4.73
C ILE A 250 -3.55 -3.12 -3.45
N TYR A 251 -2.71 -2.43 -2.68
CA TYR A 251 -3.07 -1.64 -1.52
C TYR A 251 -2.80 -0.16 -1.78
N VAL A 252 -3.59 0.70 -1.15
CA VAL A 252 -3.40 2.15 -1.16
C VAL A 252 -3.45 2.70 0.26
N GLU A 253 -2.65 3.74 0.54
CA GLU A 253 -2.80 4.53 1.76
C GLU A 253 -3.71 5.74 1.49
N ARG A 254 -4.74 5.89 2.30
CA ARG A 254 -5.64 7.06 2.33
C ARG A 254 -5.77 7.54 3.77
N ASP A 255 -5.57 8.82 4.03
CA ASP A 255 -5.65 9.41 5.37
C ASP A 255 -4.85 8.64 6.44
N GLY A 256 -3.69 8.07 6.06
CA GLY A 256 -2.86 7.29 6.97
C GLY A 256 -3.35 5.87 7.25
N LYS A 257 -4.33 5.36 6.49
CA LYS A 257 -4.85 3.99 6.61
C LYS A 257 -4.63 3.22 5.32
N LEU A 258 -4.13 1.99 5.46
CA LEU A 258 -3.97 1.07 4.35
C LEU A 258 -5.30 0.37 4.05
N THR A 259 -5.74 0.45 2.80
CA THR A 259 -6.93 -0.23 2.30
C THR A 259 -6.62 -0.99 1.02
N LYS A 260 -7.32 -2.12 0.82
CA LYS A 260 -7.20 -2.88 -0.43
C LYS A 260 -7.90 -2.11 -1.55
N SER A 261 -7.23 -1.97 -2.69
CA SER A 261 -7.76 -1.30 -3.87
C SER A 261 -8.75 -2.20 -4.61
N GLU A 262 -9.78 -1.60 -5.20
CA GLU A 262 -10.69 -2.30 -6.13
C GLU A 262 -10.05 -2.49 -7.51
N VAL A 263 -9.06 -1.66 -7.86
CA VAL A 263 -8.34 -1.76 -9.14
C VAL A 263 -7.10 -2.63 -9.01
N THR A 264 -6.75 -3.28 -10.11
CA THR A 264 -5.77 -4.38 -10.21
C THR A 264 -5.26 -4.46 -11.64
N PHE A 265 -4.10 -5.07 -11.87
CA PHE A 265 -3.57 -5.37 -13.20
C PHE A 265 -4.20 -6.63 -13.80
N SER A 266 -4.09 -6.81 -15.12
CA SER A 266 -4.57 -8.01 -15.82
C SER A 266 -3.70 -9.24 -15.58
N SER A 267 -2.36 -9.05 -15.49
CA SER A 267 -1.35 -10.10 -15.35
C SER A 267 -0.05 -9.55 -14.75
N ASP A 268 0.87 -10.46 -14.41
CA ASP A 268 2.24 -10.08 -14.01
C ASP A 268 3.00 -9.37 -15.14
N ASP A 269 2.76 -9.76 -16.40
CA ASP A 269 3.36 -9.10 -17.58
C ASP A 269 2.91 -7.64 -17.72
N ALA A 270 1.67 -7.34 -17.32
CA ALA A 270 1.19 -5.96 -17.31
C ALA A 270 1.87 -5.11 -16.23
N VAL A 271 2.15 -5.70 -15.06
CA VAL A 271 2.95 -5.04 -14.01
C VAL A 271 4.38 -4.80 -14.51
N MET A 272 4.99 -5.81 -15.15
CA MET A 272 6.32 -5.68 -15.79
C MET A 272 6.35 -4.54 -16.81
N SER A 273 5.36 -4.49 -17.70
CA SER A 273 5.23 -3.45 -18.73
C SER A 273 5.12 -2.05 -18.11
N ALA A 274 4.36 -1.92 -17.02
CA ALA A 274 4.26 -0.65 -16.29
C ALA A 274 5.60 -0.25 -15.64
N ILE A 275 6.31 -1.21 -15.04
CA ILE A 275 7.65 -0.98 -14.47
C ILE A 275 8.62 -0.53 -15.57
N GLU A 276 8.66 -1.22 -16.71
CA GLU A 276 9.54 -0.88 -17.84
C GLU A 276 9.29 0.54 -18.38
N ARG A 277 8.01 0.94 -18.51
CA ARG A 277 7.63 2.29 -18.93
C ARG A 277 8.07 3.37 -17.93
N ILE A 278 8.11 3.05 -16.64
CA ILE A 278 8.59 3.97 -15.60
C ILE A 278 10.12 4.15 -15.69
N VAL A 279 10.87 3.06 -15.87
CA VAL A 279 12.33 3.09 -15.77
C VAL A 279 13.04 3.45 -17.07
N SER A 280 12.48 3.08 -18.23
CA SER A 280 13.11 3.24 -19.54
C SER A 280 13.47 4.71 -19.86
N PRO A 281 12.57 5.70 -19.65
CA PRO A 281 12.90 7.11 -19.90
C PRO A 281 13.99 7.67 -18.97
N LEU A 282 14.23 7.03 -17.82
CA LEU A 282 15.24 7.45 -16.85
C LEU A 282 16.63 6.87 -17.15
N GLY A 283 16.76 6.10 -18.24
CA GLY A 283 17.99 5.37 -18.57
C GLY A 283 18.36 4.29 -17.55
N ARG A 284 17.38 3.83 -16.75
CA ARG A 284 17.55 2.74 -15.79
C ARG A 284 17.12 1.42 -16.44
N ARG A 285 17.70 0.32 -15.97
CA ARG A 285 17.36 -1.04 -16.40
C ARG A 285 16.84 -1.84 -15.22
N ILE A 286 15.92 -2.74 -15.52
CA ILE A 286 15.42 -3.76 -14.59
C ILE A 286 15.24 -5.05 -15.39
N ASP A 287 16.00 -6.06 -15.02
CA ASP A 287 16.05 -7.38 -15.67
C ASP A 287 16.53 -8.42 -14.65
N GLU A 288 16.64 -9.69 -15.04
CA GLU A 288 17.06 -10.76 -14.13
C GLU A 288 18.45 -10.54 -13.51
N SER A 289 19.33 -9.78 -14.17
CA SER A 289 20.67 -9.45 -13.66
C SER A 289 20.64 -8.29 -12.67
N SER A 290 19.66 -7.38 -12.79
CA SER A 290 19.42 -6.24 -11.92
C SER A 290 17.92 -6.17 -11.53
N PRO A 291 17.43 -7.09 -10.68
CA PRO A 291 16.00 -7.31 -10.46
C PRO A 291 15.34 -6.28 -9.52
N MET A 292 16.03 -5.19 -9.17
CA MET A 292 15.53 -4.14 -8.28
C MET A 292 15.90 -2.77 -8.82
N VAL A 293 15.00 -1.81 -8.67
CA VAL A 293 15.22 -0.45 -9.16
C VAL A 293 14.49 0.58 -8.31
N ASP A 294 15.18 1.67 -8.03
CA ASP A 294 14.57 2.92 -7.56
C ASP A 294 14.46 3.90 -8.72
N ALA A 295 13.31 4.55 -8.86
CA ALA A 295 12.97 5.44 -9.96
C ALA A 295 12.10 6.62 -9.48
N ARG A 296 11.89 7.58 -10.38
CA ARG A 296 11.06 8.76 -10.12
C ARG A 296 10.12 9.01 -11.30
N LEU A 297 8.83 9.17 -11.00
CA LEU A 297 7.84 9.56 -11.99
C LEU A 297 8.00 11.04 -12.37
N ARG A 298 7.37 11.43 -13.48
CA ARG A 298 7.39 12.82 -13.99
C ARG A 298 6.81 13.84 -13.00
N ASP A 299 5.88 13.41 -12.14
CA ASP A 299 5.27 14.23 -11.08
C ASP A 299 6.15 14.35 -9.81
N GLY A 300 7.32 13.70 -9.79
CA GLY A 300 8.24 13.67 -8.65
C GLY A 300 8.02 12.51 -7.69
N SER A 301 6.98 11.68 -7.89
CA SER A 301 6.67 10.52 -7.05
C SER A 301 7.79 9.49 -7.11
N ARG A 302 8.08 8.85 -5.97
CA ARG A 302 9.16 7.87 -5.86
C ARG A 302 8.61 6.47 -6.13
N VAL A 303 9.34 5.68 -6.91
CA VAL A 303 8.97 4.31 -7.25
C VAL A 303 10.10 3.39 -6.84
N ASN A 304 9.77 2.34 -6.09
CA ASN A 304 10.64 1.19 -5.88
C ASN A 304 9.97 -0.01 -6.56
N ALA A 305 10.70 -0.77 -7.36
CA ALA A 305 10.19 -1.98 -8.00
C ALA A 305 11.17 -3.14 -7.89
N ILE A 306 10.63 -4.34 -7.70
CA ILE A 306 11.38 -5.59 -7.58
C ILE A 306 10.69 -6.65 -8.45
N ILE A 307 11.47 -7.37 -9.25
CA ILE A 307 10.96 -8.37 -10.20
C ILE A 307 11.47 -9.79 -9.83
N PRO A 308 10.87 -10.85 -10.40
CA PRO A 308 11.44 -12.19 -10.31
C PRO A 308 12.90 -12.24 -10.78
N PRO A 309 13.75 -13.10 -10.20
CA PRO A 309 13.43 -14.14 -9.21
C PRO A 309 13.33 -13.67 -7.75
N LEU A 310 13.62 -12.39 -7.44
CA LEU A 310 13.56 -11.91 -6.06
C LEU A 310 12.12 -11.78 -5.54
N ALA A 311 11.20 -11.35 -6.41
CA ALA A 311 9.78 -11.24 -6.08
C ALA A 311 9.05 -12.56 -6.40
N LEU A 312 9.05 -13.50 -5.45
CA LEU A 312 8.53 -14.87 -5.63
C LEU A 312 7.04 -14.97 -6.01
N ARG A 313 6.25 -13.92 -5.73
CA ARG A 313 4.81 -13.89 -6.02
C ARG A 313 4.47 -13.16 -7.33
N GLY A 314 5.48 -12.81 -8.12
CA GLY A 314 5.35 -11.92 -9.27
C GLY A 314 6.00 -10.56 -9.00
N PRO A 315 6.14 -9.70 -10.02
CA PRO A 315 6.70 -8.36 -9.88
C PRO A 315 5.89 -7.52 -8.89
N CYS A 316 6.59 -6.75 -8.06
CA CYS A 316 5.99 -5.84 -7.10
C CYS A 316 6.56 -4.43 -7.25
N LEU A 317 5.76 -3.43 -6.90
CA LEU A 317 6.17 -2.04 -6.92
C LEU A 317 5.46 -1.23 -5.83
N THR A 318 6.18 -0.26 -5.28
CA THR A 318 5.66 0.71 -4.31
C THR A 318 5.87 2.12 -4.85
N ILE A 319 4.79 2.90 -4.92
CA ILE A 319 4.81 4.30 -5.32
C ILE A 319 4.45 5.15 -4.11
N ARG A 320 5.41 5.95 -3.65
CA ARG A 320 5.15 7.00 -2.67
C ARG A 320 4.92 8.30 -3.42
N LYS A 321 3.67 8.79 -3.38
CA LYS A 321 3.27 9.94 -4.18
C LYS A 321 3.92 11.22 -3.70
N PHE A 322 4.27 12.07 -4.65
CA PHE A 322 4.73 13.41 -4.37
C PHE A 322 3.53 14.26 -3.91
N ALA A 323 3.61 14.82 -2.70
CA ALA A 323 2.54 15.65 -2.17
C ALA A 323 2.41 16.95 -2.99
N LYS A 324 1.29 17.12 -3.72
CA LYS A 324 1.03 18.32 -4.52
C LYS A 324 0.74 19.55 -3.66
N LYS A 325 0.01 19.37 -2.54
CA LYS A 325 -0.32 20.47 -1.62
C LYS A 325 0.84 20.72 -0.65
N LYS A 326 1.34 21.96 -0.64
CA LYS A 326 2.26 22.44 0.39
C LYS A 326 1.47 22.66 1.67
N LEU A 327 1.77 21.89 2.72
CA LEU A 327 1.17 22.12 4.03
C LEU A 327 1.75 23.38 4.65
N THR A 328 0.89 24.18 5.28
CA THR A 328 1.24 25.39 6.02
C THR A 328 1.14 25.16 7.53
N SER A 329 1.59 26.14 8.33
CA SER A 329 1.34 26.12 9.77
C SER A 329 -0.15 26.07 10.12
N ASP A 330 -0.99 26.73 9.33
CA ASP A 330 -2.44 26.77 9.55
C ASP A 330 -3.08 25.40 9.30
N ASP A 331 -2.59 24.66 8.30
CA ASP A 331 -3.00 23.27 8.10
C ASP A 331 -2.63 22.41 9.32
N LEU A 332 -1.41 22.57 9.88
CA LEU A 332 -0.98 21.80 11.06
C LEU A 332 -1.80 22.14 12.31
N LEU A 333 -2.18 23.41 12.48
CA LEU A 333 -3.11 23.84 13.54
C LEU A 333 -4.50 23.22 13.33
N GLY A 334 -5.01 23.24 12.09
CA GLY A 334 -6.29 22.64 11.73
C GLY A 334 -6.34 21.12 11.96
N PHE A 335 -5.21 20.43 11.81
CA PHE A 335 -5.08 19.00 12.13
C PHE A 335 -4.93 18.72 13.63
N GLY A 336 -4.73 19.74 14.46
CA GLY A 336 -4.37 19.57 15.87
C GLY A 336 -3.01 18.91 16.08
N ALA A 337 -2.10 19.03 15.09
CA ALA A 337 -0.76 18.46 15.14
C ALA A 337 0.19 19.28 16.04
N ILE A 338 -0.09 20.58 16.19
CA ILE A 338 0.66 21.54 16.97
C ILE A 338 -0.30 22.61 17.51
N SER A 339 0.07 23.33 18.57
CA SER A 339 -0.71 24.45 19.10
C SER A 339 -0.22 25.81 18.59
N GLU A 340 -1.05 26.85 18.64
CA GLU A 340 -0.68 28.21 18.23
C GLU A 340 0.51 28.78 19.03
N PRO A 341 0.59 28.64 20.38
CA PRO A 341 1.77 29.02 21.15
C PRO A 341 3.06 28.36 20.65
N MET A 342 3.01 27.08 20.32
CA MET A 342 4.16 26.32 19.81
C MET A 342 4.58 26.81 18.42
N VAL A 343 3.64 27.11 17.52
CA VAL A 343 3.95 27.70 16.20
C VAL A 343 4.60 29.06 16.34
N LYS A 344 4.06 29.94 17.20
CA LYS A 344 4.65 31.26 17.48
C LYS A 344 6.08 31.13 17.99
N PHE A 345 6.30 30.23 18.96
CA PHE A 345 7.63 29.95 19.48
C PHE A 345 8.60 29.48 18.39
N LEU A 346 8.23 28.44 17.63
CA LEU A 346 9.10 27.88 16.59
C LEU A 346 9.39 28.88 15.46
N LYS A 347 8.43 29.75 15.12
CA LYS A 347 8.66 30.83 14.17
C LYS A 347 9.74 31.78 14.66
N VAL A 348 9.66 32.24 15.92
CA VAL A 348 10.70 33.09 16.52
C VAL A 348 12.04 32.36 16.57
N ALA A 349 12.07 31.08 16.95
CA ALA A 349 13.29 30.28 16.96
C ALA A 349 13.95 30.20 15.57
N VAL A 350 13.17 29.98 14.51
CA VAL A 350 13.70 29.98 13.13
C VAL A 350 14.21 31.37 12.74
N GLU A 351 13.43 32.43 12.98
CA GLU A 351 13.80 33.81 12.64
C GLU A 351 15.08 34.26 13.37
N GLN A 352 15.30 33.77 14.59
CA GLN A 352 16.48 34.08 15.41
C GLN A 352 17.63 33.09 15.24
N ARG A 353 17.60 32.28 14.17
CA ARG A 353 18.66 31.35 13.77
C ARG A 353 19.00 30.29 14.84
N CYS A 354 18.00 29.81 15.59
CA CYS A 354 18.17 28.59 16.37
C CYS A 354 18.35 27.38 15.44
N ASN A 355 19.33 26.52 15.74
CA ASN A 355 19.52 25.23 15.10
C ASN A 355 18.49 24.24 15.63
N ILE A 356 17.65 23.70 14.75
CA ILE A 356 16.51 22.85 15.13
C ILE A 356 16.65 21.45 14.53
N VAL A 357 16.54 20.44 15.39
CA VAL A 357 16.47 19.04 14.98
C VAL A 357 15.06 18.51 15.22
N ILE A 358 14.40 18.05 14.15
CA ILE A 358 13.06 17.45 14.23
C ILE A 358 13.23 15.93 14.31
N SER A 359 12.77 15.33 15.40
CA SER A 359 12.90 13.91 15.64
C SER A 359 11.57 13.17 15.67
N GLY A 360 11.60 11.86 15.41
CA GLY A 360 10.38 11.04 15.33
C GLY A 360 10.53 9.73 14.58
N GLY A 361 9.55 8.83 14.78
CA GLY A 361 9.45 7.56 14.09
C GLY A 361 9.18 7.66 12.58
N THR A 362 9.11 6.53 11.90
CA THR A 362 8.72 6.46 10.48
C THR A 362 7.28 6.88 10.29
N GLY A 363 7.04 7.72 9.28
CA GLY A 363 5.70 8.24 8.98
C GLY A 363 5.15 9.24 10.01
N SER A 364 5.95 9.73 10.96
CA SER A 364 5.50 10.72 11.96
C SER A 364 5.26 12.11 11.39
N GLY A 365 5.79 12.42 10.21
CA GLY A 365 5.62 13.73 9.54
C GLY A 365 6.80 14.70 9.69
N LYS A 366 7.99 14.22 10.10
CA LYS A 366 9.18 15.06 10.31
C LYS A 366 9.49 15.99 9.14
N THR A 367 9.59 15.44 7.92
CA THR A 367 9.91 16.22 6.72
C THR A 367 8.83 17.24 6.40
N THR A 368 7.56 16.94 6.72
CA THR A 368 6.45 17.89 6.60
C THR A 368 6.64 19.07 7.55
N LEU A 369 6.94 18.80 8.82
CA LEU A 369 7.20 19.85 9.80
C LEU A 369 8.46 20.65 9.44
N LEU A 370 9.52 19.97 8.98
CA LEU A 370 10.75 20.60 8.48
C LEU A 370 10.43 21.59 7.36
N ASN A 371 9.61 21.18 6.39
CA ASN A 371 9.21 22.03 5.28
C ASN A 371 8.42 23.27 5.76
N VAL A 372 7.52 23.11 6.74
CA VAL A 372 6.79 24.25 7.33
C VAL A 372 7.74 25.21 8.05
N LEU A 373 8.62 24.70 8.91
CA LEU A 373 9.57 25.52 9.65
C LEU A 373 10.58 26.22 8.73
N SER A 374 11.04 25.52 7.68
CA SER A 374 11.95 26.10 6.69
C SER A 374 11.31 27.28 5.94
N ASN A 375 9.99 27.34 5.83
CA ASN A 375 9.29 28.47 5.22
C ASN A 375 9.15 29.68 6.16
N PHE A 376 9.54 29.56 7.44
CA PHE A 376 9.72 30.71 8.33
C PHE A 376 11.09 31.39 8.20
N ILE A 377 12.02 30.79 7.43
CA ILE A 377 13.32 31.41 7.16
C ILE A 377 13.11 32.72 6.39
N PRO A 378 13.74 33.84 6.80
CA PRO A 378 13.62 35.13 6.11
C PRO A 378 13.98 35.05 4.62
N PRO A 379 13.31 35.83 3.75
CA PRO A 379 13.47 35.73 2.29
C PRO A 379 14.80 36.28 1.76
N ASP A 380 15.53 37.04 2.56
CA ASP A 380 16.85 37.61 2.24
C ASP A 380 18.01 36.64 2.49
N GLU A 381 17.75 35.48 3.09
CA GLU A 381 18.76 34.47 3.39
C GLU A 381 18.94 33.47 2.24
N ARG A 382 20.19 33.06 2.00
CA ARG A 382 20.54 32.00 1.07
C ARG A 382 20.46 30.64 1.73
N ILE A 383 19.65 29.75 1.15
CA ILE A 383 19.40 28.43 1.71
C ILE A 383 19.90 27.35 0.75
N VAL A 384 20.61 26.37 1.30
CA VAL A 384 20.96 25.15 0.56
C VAL A 384 20.25 23.95 1.19
N THR A 385 19.39 23.27 0.43
CA THR A 385 18.74 22.03 0.86
C THR A 385 19.54 20.82 0.38
N VAL A 386 19.65 19.79 1.22
CA VAL A 386 20.33 18.53 0.90
C VAL A 386 19.42 17.36 1.27
N GLU A 387 19.04 16.53 0.30
CA GLU A 387 18.06 15.46 0.51
C GLU A 387 18.43 14.19 -0.25
N ASP A 388 18.01 13.01 0.26
CA ASP A 388 18.17 11.76 -0.49
C ASP A 388 17.31 11.76 -1.76
N ALA A 389 16.11 12.31 -1.63
CA ALA A 389 15.20 12.62 -2.72
C ALA A 389 14.55 13.97 -2.40
N ALA A 390 14.51 14.90 -3.36
CA ALA A 390 14.01 16.24 -3.10
C ALA A 390 12.52 16.23 -2.72
N GLU A 391 12.21 16.44 -1.45
CA GLU A 391 10.85 16.53 -0.88
C GLU A 391 10.55 17.96 -0.39
N LEU A 392 11.58 18.73 0.01
CA LEU A 392 11.45 20.09 0.51
C LEU A 392 11.05 21.08 -0.60
N LYS A 393 10.15 22.00 -0.24
CA LYS A 393 9.56 23.00 -1.13
C LYS A 393 9.52 24.37 -0.46
N LEU A 394 10.71 24.91 -0.27
CA LEU A 394 10.96 26.24 0.27
C LEU A 394 10.46 27.34 -0.68
N VAL A 395 9.98 28.45 -0.13
CA VAL A 395 9.45 29.61 -0.89
C VAL A 395 10.47 30.72 -1.09
N GLN A 396 11.63 30.63 -0.44
CA GLN A 396 12.65 31.67 -0.47
C GLN A 396 13.26 31.81 -1.87
N PRO A 397 13.53 33.05 -2.31
CA PRO A 397 14.07 33.30 -3.65
C PRO A 397 15.49 32.77 -3.81
N HIS A 398 16.31 32.83 -2.76
CA HIS A 398 17.70 32.41 -2.82
C HIS A 398 17.92 30.95 -2.38
N LEU A 399 17.28 30.03 -3.10
CA LEU A 399 17.30 28.60 -2.80
C LEU A 399 18.21 27.81 -3.77
N VAL A 400 19.03 26.92 -3.22
CA VAL A 400 19.72 25.87 -3.98
C VAL A 400 19.30 24.50 -3.43
N SER A 401 18.84 23.60 -4.30
CA SER A 401 18.45 22.25 -3.89
C SER A 401 19.41 21.21 -4.44
N LEU A 402 19.96 20.40 -3.53
CA LEU A 402 20.89 19.31 -3.81
C LEU A 402 20.24 17.98 -3.46
N GLU A 403 20.40 17.00 -4.35
CA GLU A 403 19.88 15.64 -4.18
C GLU A 403 21.03 14.64 -4.21
N ALA A 404 21.04 13.68 -3.28
CA ALA A 404 21.98 12.58 -3.32
C ALA A 404 21.77 11.74 -4.58
N ARG A 405 22.84 11.08 -5.01
CA ARG A 405 22.79 10.19 -6.18
C ARG A 405 23.26 8.80 -5.77
N PRO A 406 22.44 7.75 -5.89
CA PRO A 406 22.92 6.40 -5.67
C PRO A 406 23.97 6.02 -6.73
N ALA A 407 24.75 4.98 -6.46
CA ALA A 407 25.65 4.42 -7.45
C ALA A 407 24.88 3.96 -8.70
N ASN A 408 25.53 4.03 -9.85
CA ASN A 408 25.04 3.36 -11.05
C ASN A 408 25.16 1.82 -10.91
N LEU A 409 24.68 1.08 -11.91
CA LEU A 409 24.72 -0.39 -11.93
C LEU A 409 26.16 -0.97 -11.81
N GLU A 410 27.18 -0.20 -12.18
CA GLU A 410 28.60 -0.57 -12.01
C GLU A 410 29.16 -0.24 -10.62
N GLY A 411 28.33 0.22 -9.68
CA GLY A 411 28.75 0.64 -8.35
C GLY A 411 29.51 1.98 -8.31
N LYS A 412 29.47 2.77 -9.39
CA LYS A 412 30.23 4.02 -9.52
C LYS A 412 29.33 5.26 -9.46
N GLY A 413 29.95 6.40 -9.16
CA GLY A 413 29.30 7.71 -9.27
C GLY A 413 28.27 8.02 -8.19
N ALA A 414 28.26 7.27 -7.08
CA ALA A 414 27.50 7.63 -5.89
C ALA A 414 27.94 9.00 -5.37
N VAL A 415 26.96 9.80 -4.95
CA VAL A 415 27.17 11.07 -4.25
C VAL A 415 26.29 11.02 -3.02
N HIS A 416 26.89 10.91 -1.85
CA HIS A 416 26.15 10.75 -0.59
C HIS A 416 25.78 12.12 -0.01
N ILE A 417 24.80 12.14 0.90
CA ILE A 417 24.41 13.34 1.66
C ILE A 417 25.62 14.02 2.29
N ARG A 418 26.52 13.23 2.88
CA ARG A 418 27.76 13.74 3.48
C ARG A 418 28.63 14.54 2.51
N ASP A 419 28.76 14.08 1.27
CA ASP A 419 29.55 14.76 0.24
C ASP A 419 28.92 16.12 -0.12
N LEU A 420 27.59 16.13 -0.21
CA LEU A 420 26.82 17.34 -0.48
C LEU A 420 26.91 18.34 0.68
N VAL A 421 26.75 17.91 1.93
CA VAL A 421 26.87 18.78 3.12
C VAL A 421 28.27 19.42 3.18
N LYS A 422 29.33 18.65 2.98
CA LYS A 422 30.70 19.18 2.89
C LYS A 422 30.86 20.20 1.76
N ASN A 423 30.21 19.96 0.62
CA ASN A 423 30.23 20.90 -0.50
C ASN A 423 29.44 22.19 -0.18
N CYS A 424 28.34 22.10 0.56
CA CYS A 424 27.52 23.24 0.96
C CYS A 424 28.33 24.30 1.71
N LEU A 425 29.29 23.89 2.55
CA LEU A 425 30.16 24.80 3.30
C LEU A 425 31.00 25.74 2.38
N ARG A 426 31.14 25.41 1.10
CA ARG A 426 31.83 26.25 0.09
C ARG A 426 30.90 27.12 -0.75
N MET A 427 29.59 26.96 -0.57
CA MET A 427 28.56 27.64 -1.36
C MET A 427 28.08 28.94 -0.73
N ARG A 428 28.71 29.37 0.37
CA ARG A 428 28.31 30.51 1.20
C ARG A 428 26.80 30.51 1.54
N PRO A 429 26.22 29.42 2.08
CA PRO A 429 24.86 29.47 2.58
C PRO A 429 24.76 30.37 3.81
N ASP A 430 23.61 31.01 4.02
CA ASP A 430 23.21 31.48 5.34
C ASP A 430 22.70 30.32 6.19
N ARG A 431 21.99 29.36 5.56
CA ARG A 431 21.46 28.15 6.21
C ARG A 431 21.63 26.91 5.37
N ILE A 432 21.82 25.79 6.07
CA ILE A 432 21.78 24.46 5.48
C ILE A 432 20.57 23.72 6.04
N VAL A 433 19.76 23.15 5.15
CA VAL A 433 18.61 22.33 5.54
C VAL A 433 18.85 20.91 5.02
N VAL A 434 19.07 19.97 5.94
CA VAL A 434 19.26 18.57 5.58
C VAL A 434 17.95 17.84 5.78
N GLY A 435 17.45 17.18 4.73
CA GLY A 435 16.16 16.48 4.78
C GLY A 435 16.13 15.43 5.90
N GLU A 436 17.20 14.66 6.04
CA GLU A 436 17.36 13.68 7.11
C GLU A 436 18.83 13.31 7.33
N CYS A 437 19.28 13.29 8.58
CA CYS A 437 20.55 12.69 8.98
C CYS A 437 20.34 11.25 9.45
N ARG A 438 21.12 10.32 8.89
CA ARG A 438 21.13 8.88 9.14
C ARG A 438 22.52 8.31 9.45
N GLY A 439 23.60 9.07 9.26
CA GLY A 439 24.97 8.61 9.41
C GLY A 439 26.01 9.72 9.58
N GLY A 440 27.21 9.50 9.04
CA GLY A 440 28.40 10.34 9.28
C GLY A 440 28.27 11.81 8.88
N GLU A 441 27.31 12.17 8.04
CA GLU A 441 26.94 13.56 7.72
C GLU A 441 26.46 14.34 8.95
N ALA A 442 26.02 13.67 10.01
CA ALA A 442 25.65 14.33 11.26
C ALA A 442 26.81 15.14 11.84
N LEU A 443 28.05 14.63 11.76
CA LEU A 443 29.23 15.39 12.21
C LEU A 443 29.42 16.66 11.39
N ASP A 444 29.37 16.55 10.06
CA ASP A 444 29.54 17.69 9.15
C ASP A 444 28.42 18.72 9.36
N MET A 445 27.21 18.25 9.68
CA MET A 445 26.06 19.10 10.02
C MET A 445 26.25 19.85 11.34
N LEU A 446 26.68 19.15 12.40
CA LEU A 446 26.97 19.77 13.70
C LEU A 446 28.13 20.78 13.58
N GLN A 447 29.11 20.50 12.73
CA GLN A 447 30.16 21.45 12.42
C GLN A 447 29.62 22.68 11.70
N ALA A 448 28.75 22.52 10.70
CA ALA A 448 28.11 23.65 10.01
C ALA A 448 27.35 24.55 11.00
N MET A 449 26.54 23.92 11.87
CA MET A 449 25.76 24.58 12.93
C MET A 449 26.63 25.37 13.91
N ASN A 450 27.86 24.92 14.18
CA ASN A 450 28.81 25.61 15.05
C ASN A 450 29.68 26.65 14.31
N THR A 451 29.72 26.62 12.97
CA THR A 451 30.68 27.39 12.16
C THR A 451 30.02 28.29 11.12
N GLY A 452 29.19 29.22 11.61
CA GLY A 452 28.68 30.34 10.80
C GLY A 452 27.55 30.00 9.84
N HIS A 453 26.91 28.84 10.03
CA HIS A 453 25.69 28.43 9.33
C HIS A 453 24.55 28.17 10.34
N ASP A 454 24.46 29.05 11.34
CA ASP A 454 23.45 29.01 12.39
C ASP A 454 22.04 29.09 11.80
N GLY A 455 21.05 28.58 12.53
CA GLY A 455 19.66 28.51 12.05
C GLY A 455 19.40 27.34 11.11
N SER A 456 20.34 26.40 11.05
CA SER A 456 20.23 25.21 10.22
C SER A 456 19.20 24.24 10.78
N LEU A 457 18.55 23.49 9.88
CA LEU A 457 17.44 22.62 10.22
C LEU A 457 17.70 21.20 9.70
N THR A 458 17.35 20.18 10.47
CA THR A 458 17.42 18.80 9.99
C THR A 458 16.36 17.90 10.61
N THR A 459 16.14 16.73 10.02
CA THR A 459 15.40 15.65 10.68
C THR A 459 16.28 14.47 11.05
N ALA A 460 15.89 13.75 12.09
CA ALA A 460 16.54 12.50 12.48
C ALA A 460 15.50 11.52 13.02
N HIS A 461 15.74 10.23 12.84
CA HIS A 461 14.90 9.23 13.48
C HIS A 461 15.25 9.09 14.95
N ALA A 462 14.27 9.24 15.85
CA ALA A 462 14.39 8.90 17.26
C ALA A 462 13.00 8.74 17.89
N ASN A 463 12.91 7.95 18.96
CA ASN A 463 11.64 7.72 19.66
C ASN A 463 11.34 8.77 20.73
N THR A 464 12.37 9.45 21.23
CA THR A 464 12.28 10.51 22.25
C THR A 464 13.39 11.55 22.03
N PRO A 465 13.28 12.77 22.60
CA PRO A 465 14.38 13.74 22.58
C PRO A 465 15.69 13.19 23.16
N ARG A 466 15.63 12.36 24.21
CA ARG A 466 16.82 11.75 24.81
C ARG A 466 17.45 10.69 23.92
N ASP A 467 16.65 9.87 23.25
CA ASP A 467 17.10 8.89 22.26
C ASP A 467 17.76 9.56 21.05
N LEU A 468 17.28 10.75 20.66
CA LEU A 468 17.91 11.53 19.59
C LEU A 468 19.38 11.83 19.91
N ILE A 469 19.69 12.26 21.14
CA ILE A 469 21.07 12.56 21.54
C ILE A 469 21.96 11.34 21.37
N SER A 470 21.54 10.18 21.88
CA SER A 470 22.29 8.93 21.73
C SER A 470 22.46 8.53 20.26
N ARG A 471 21.46 8.79 19.41
CA ARG A 471 21.57 8.53 17.97
C ARG A 471 22.50 9.50 17.26
N LEU A 472 22.52 10.78 17.62
CA LEU A 472 23.49 11.73 17.10
C LEU A 472 24.92 11.31 17.46
N GLU A 473 25.16 10.82 18.68
CA GLU A 473 26.46 10.26 19.08
C GLU A 473 26.89 9.11 18.15
N VAL A 474 25.99 8.16 17.90
CA VAL A 474 26.26 7.02 16.99
C VAL A 474 26.51 7.48 15.56
N MET A 475 25.69 8.39 15.04
CA MET A 475 25.84 8.94 13.69
C MET A 475 27.19 9.65 13.52
N VAL A 476 27.63 10.40 14.53
CA VAL A 476 28.96 11.05 14.53
C VAL A 476 30.09 10.02 14.51
N MET A 477 29.97 8.92 15.27
CA MET A 477 30.98 7.85 15.24
C MET A 477 31.08 7.16 13.86
N MET A 478 29.98 7.11 13.09
CA MET A 478 29.98 6.60 11.71
C MET A 478 30.71 7.50 10.71
N SER A 479 31.13 8.70 11.12
CA SER A 479 31.90 9.63 10.27
C SER A 479 33.32 9.13 9.99
N GLY A 480 33.80 8.11 10.71
CA GLY A 480 35.17 7.58 10.61
C GLY A 480 36.22 8.39 11.36
N MET A 481 35.80 9.41 12.12
CA MET A 481 36.66 10.18 13.02
C MET A 481 36.66 9.54 14.41
N ASP A 482 37.84 9.34 14.99
CA ASP A 482 37.99 8.81 16.36
C ASP A 482 37.90 9.97 17.36
N LEU A 483 36.67 10.35 17.72
CA LEU A 483 36.38 11.41 18.68
C LEU A 483 35.95 10.80 20.01
N PRO A 484 36.50 11.26 21.16
CA PRO A 484 35.97 10.87 22.47
C PRO A 484 34.50 11.24 22.60
N VAL A 485 33.69 10.37 23.22
CA VAL A 485 32.24 10.58 23.41
C VAL A 485 31.93 11.93 24.07
N GLN A 486 32.77 12.36 25.01
CA GLN A 486 32.62 13.67 25.65
C GLN A 486 32.70 14.82 24.64
N ALA A 487 33.67 14.79 23.72
CA ALA A 487 33.80 15.81 22.68
C ALA A 487 32.60 15.81 21.72
N ILE A 488 32.04 14.63 21.42
CA ILE A 488 30.83 14.52 20.61
C ILE A 488 29.64 15.18 21.33
N ARG A 489 29.47 14.90 22.63
CA ARG A 489 28.41 15.52 23.44
C ARG A 489 28.54 17.02 23.53
N GLU A 490 29.76 17.53 23.72
CA GLU A 490 30.03 18.97 23.72
C GLU A 490 29.70 19.59 22.36
N GLN A 491 30.04 18.93 21.24
CA GLN A 491 29.65 19.40 19.90
C GLN A 491 28.13 19.41 19.70
N VAL A 492 27.42 18.36 20.12
CA VAL A 492 25.95 18.29 20.03
C VAL A 492 25.31 19.39 20.86
N ALA A 493 25.75 19.55 22.11
CA ALA A 493 25.19 20.55 23.03
C ALA A 493 25.48 22.00 22.61
N SER A 494 26.60 22.24 21.92
CA SER A 494 26.93 23.56 21.36
C SER A 494 26.20 23.84 20.05
N ALA A 495 25.89 22.81 19.26
CA ALA A 495 25.33 22.99 17.92
C ALA A 495 23.80 23.03 17.90
N VAL A 496 23.14 22.22 18.74
CA VAL A 496 21.68 22.02 18.67
C VAL A 496 21.02 22.85 19.76
N ASP A 497 20.16 23.79 19.37
CA ASP A 497 19.41 24.62 20.33
C ASP A 497 18.09 23.96 20.73
N ILE A 498 17.34 23.50 19.73
CA ILE A 498 15.96 23.00 19.90
C ILE A 498 15.78 21.63 19.27
N VAL A 499 15.14 20.73 20.03
CA VAL A 499 14.65 19.44 19.55
C VAL A 499 13.12 19.47 19.49
N VAL A 500 12.55 19.10 18.35
CA VAL A 500 11.10 18.99 18.17
C VAL A 500 10.74 17.53 17.91
N GLN A 501 10.13 16.87 18.89
CA GLN A 501 9.75 15.47 18.79
C GLN A 501 8.32 15.32 18.26
N GLN A 502 8.17 14.58 17.17
CA GLN A 502 6.88 14.29 16.53
C GLN A 502 6.59 12.78 16.50
N THR A 503 5.35 12.43 16.87
CA THR A 503 4.89 11.04 16.95
C THR A 503 3.62 10.82 16.12
N ARG A 504 3.53 9.66 15.46
CA ARG A 504 2.29 9.12 14.87
C ARG A 504 1.61 8.24 15.91
N PHE A 505 0.39 8.58 16.29
CA PHE A 505 -0.42 7.79 17.20
C PHE A 505 -1.11 6.63 16.47
N SER A 506 -1.66 5.69 17.23
CA SER A 506 -2.35 4.50 16.71
C SER A 506 -3.59 4.84 15.86
N ASP A 507 -4.20 6.00 16.08
CA ASP A 507 -5.33 6.50 15.27
C ASP A 507 -4.90 7.14 13.95
N GLY A 508 -3.59 7.17 13.66
CA GLY A 508 -3.00 7.80 12.48
C GLY A 508 -2.70 9.29 12.65
N SER A 509 -3.15 9.93 13.73
CA SER A 509 -2.87 11.34 13.99
C SER A 509 -1.38 11.57 14.24
N ARG A 510 -0.87 12.69 13.76
CA ARG A 510 0.55 13.09 13.92
C ARG A 510 0.58 14.32 14.81
N ARG A 511 1.31 14.28 15.93
CA ARG A 511 1.41 15.44 16.83
C ARG A 511 2.84 15.66 17.31
N VAL A 512 3.18 16.91 17.55
CA VAL A 512 4.42 17.31 18.24
C VAL A 512 4.25 17.04 19.72
N ILE A 513 4.99 16.07 20.26
CA ILE A 513 4.86 15.65 21.66
C ILE A 513 5.78 16.38 22.62
N ASN A 514 6.94 16.86 22.16
CA ASN A 514 7.88 17.66 22.94
C ASN A 514 8.50 18.74 22.05
N ILE A 515 8.66 19.93 22.61
CA ILE A 515 9.63 20.92 22.14
C ILE A 515 10.59 21.14 23.30
N THR A 516 11.86 20.82 23.08
CA THR A 516 12.87 20.70 24.13
C THR A 516 14.08 21.57 23.77
N GLU A 517 14.56 22.38 24.71
CA GLU A 517 15.80 23.13 24.61
C GLU A 517 16.98 22.29 25.10
N ILE A 518 18.12 22.40 24.43
CA ILE A 518 19.40 21.88 24.91
C ILE A 518 20.10 22.97 25.72
N THR A 519 20.42 22.70 26.98
CA THR A 519 20.94 23.72 27.92
C THR A 519 22.42 23.52 28.28
N GLY A 520 23.15 22.69 27.52
CA GLY A 520 24.57 22.42 27.73
C GLY A 520 24.88 21.02 28.27
N VAL A 521 26.08 20.85 28.85
CA VAL A 521 26.59 19.56 29.35
C VAL A 521 26.95 19.67 30.83
N GLU A 522 26.44 18.76 31.66
CA GLU A 522 26.80 18.65 33.08
C GLU A 522 27.10 17.19 33.43
N GLY A 523 28.22 16.93 34.11
CA GLY A 523 28.64 15.57 34.46
C GLY A 523 28.81 14.63 33.26
N GLY A 524 29.17 15.18 32.09
CA GLY A 524 29.29 14.44 30.84
C GLY A 524 27.94 14.03 30.22
N THR A 525 26.81 14.57 30.70
CA THR A 525 25.47 14.33 30.16
C THR A 525 24.90 15.62 29.59
N ILE A 526 24.32 15.55 28.39
CA ILE A 526 23.62 16.69 27.79
C ILE A 526 22.33 16.97 28.59
N GLN A 527 22.20 18.21 29.03
CA GLN A 527 21.05 18.71 29.77
C GLN A 527 20.00 19.25 28.81
N MET A 528 18.74 19.02 29.14
CA MET A 528 17.60 19.34 28.29
C MET A 528 16.44 19.83 29.13
N GLN A 529 15.69 20.80 28.63
CA GLN A 529 14.49 21.32 29.28
C GLN A 529 13.31 21.35 28.31
N ASP A 530 12.22 20.68 28.67
CA ASP A 530 10.99 20.74 27.89
C ASP A 530 10.33 22.11 28.04
N ILE A 531 9.99 22.73 26.92
CA ILE A 531 9.27 24.00 26.83
C ILE A 531 7.77 23.72 26.64
N PHE A 532 7.46 22.79 25.74
CA PHE A 532 6.10 22.33 25.46
C PHE A 532 6.03 20.81 25.47
N VAL A 533 4.95 20.28 26.03
CA VAL A 533 4.66 18.84 26.09
C VAL A 533 3.23 18.57 25.66
N TYR A 534 3.00 17.43 25.01
CA TYR A 534 1.65 16.92 24.76
C TYR A 534 1.30 15.85 25.79
N GLU A 535 0.27 16.10 26.59
CA GLU A 535 -0.26 15.15 27.54
C GLU A 535 -1.46 14.42 26.95
N GLN A 536 -1.27 13.14 26.63
CA GLN A 536 -2.38 12.26 26.25
C GLN A 536 -3.23 11.96 27.48
N THR A 537 -4.51 12.33 27.44
CA THR A 537 -5.47 12.11 28.54
C THR A 537 -6.33 10.86 28.32
N GLY A 538 -6.36 10.29 27.12
CA GLY A 538 -7.07 9.05 26.83
C GLY A 538 -7.43 8.90 25.35
N PHE A 539 -8.54 8.19 25.11
CA PHE A 539 -9.14 8.00 23.79
C PHE A 539 -10.62 8.42 23.84
N ASN A 540 -11.16 8.94 22.74
CA ASN A 540 -12.58 9.23 22.63
C ASN A 540 -13.40 7.96 22.27
N GLU A 541 -14.73 8.10 22.20
CA GLU A 541 -15.65 7.00 21.85
C GLU A 541 -15.36 6.34 20.49
N GLN A 542 -14.65 7.02 19.59
CA GLN A 542 -14.27 6.55 18.26
C GLN A 542 -12.83 5.98 18.24
N GLY A 543 -12.19 5.83 19.40
CA GLY A 543 -10.81 5.33 19.52
C GLY A 543 -9.73 6.32 19.10
N ARG A 544 -10.06 7.61 18.91
CA ARG A 544 -9.07 8.66 18.58
C ARG A 544 -8.37 9.17 19.83
N VAL A 545 -7.09 9.51 19.70
CA VAL A 545 -6.26 10.04 20.79
C VAL A 545 -6.75 11.42 21.21
N VAL A 546 -6.94 11.60 22.51
CA VAL A 546 -7.32 12.87 23.15
C VAL A 546 -6.20 13.28 24.11
N GLY A 547 -5.92 14.58 24.13
CA GLY A 547 -4.89 15.16 24.96
C GLY A 547 -4.70 16.65 24.66
N ASN A 548 -3.86 17.30 25.45
CA ASN A 548 -3.65 18.74 25.39
C ASN A 548 -2.17 19.08 25.30
N PHE A 549 -1.85 20.12 24.52
CA PHE A 549 -0.53 20.72 24.54
C PHE A 549 -0.43 21.64 25.77
N LYS A 550 0.66 21.52 26.54
CA LYS A 550 0.93 22.35 27.71
C LYS A 550 2.31 22.98 27.60
N ALA A 551 2.40 24.24 27.99
CA ALA A 551 3.68 24.87 28.28
C ALA A 551 4.15 24.46 29.68
N THR A 552 5.44 24.21 29.85
CA THR A 552 6.01 23.78 31.14
C THR A 552 6.27 24.93 32.10
N GLY A 553 6.10 26.18 31.66
CA GLY A 553 6.53 27.38 32.39
C GLY A 553 8.00 27.75 32.19
N ARG A 554 8.77 26.93 31.47
CA ARG A 554 10.17 27.23 31.16
C ARG A 554 10.25 28.21 29.99
N VAL A 555 11.01 29.29 30.20
CA VAL A 555 11.36 30.24 29.15
C VAL A 555 12.78 29.89 28.69
N PRO A 556 12.99 29.58 27.40
CA PRO A 556 14.30 29.25 26.88
C PRO A 556 15.25 30.45 26.90
N GLU A 557 16.56 30.18 27.00
CA GLU A 557 17.60 31.18 27.28
C GLU A 557 17.67 32.25 26.19
N PHE A 558 17.62 31.84 24.92
CA PHE A 558 17.64 32.78 23.80
C PHE A 558 16.44 33.75 23.84
N TYR A 559 15.29 33.31 24.37
CA TYR A 559 14.08 34.11 24.44
C TYR A 559 14.17 35.18 25.55
N GLU A 560 14.79 34.84 26.68
CA GLU A 560 15.15 35.84 27.71
C GLU A 560 16.18 36.83 27.18
N ASP A 561 17.13 36.39 26.37
CA ASP A 561 18.12 37.28 25.75
C ASP A 561 17.51 38.25 24.74
N LEU A 562 16.55 37.82 23.92
CA LEU A 562 15.77 38.72 23.05
C LEU A 562 15.08 39.80 23.88
N ARG A 563 14.43 39.41 24.97
CA ARG A 563 13.77 40.33 25.89
C ARG A 563 14.76 41.32 26.52
N ARG A 564 15.94 40.86 26.96
CA ARG A 564 17.01 41.72 27.51
C ARG A 564 17.53 42.73 26.48
N ARG A 565 17.57 42.34 25.21
CA ARG A 565 17.92 43.22 24.07
C ARG A 565 16.79 44.17 23.67
N GLY A 566 15.62 44.09 24.30
CA GLY A 566 14.46 44.93 24.02
C GLY A 566 13.65 44.50 22.79
N ILE A 567 13.88 43.29 22.28
CA ILE A 567 13.07 42.73 21.19
C ILE A 567 11.73 42.28 21.79
N ASN A 568 10.64 42.74 21.20
CA ASN A 568 9.30 42.43 21.69
C ASN A 568 8.95 40.97 21.38
N VAL A 569 8.91 40.14 22.41
CA VAL A 569 8.57 38.72 22.31
C VAL A 569 7.40 38.40 23.23
N ASP A 570 6.48 37.55 22.76
CA ASP A 570 5.30 37.16 23.53
C ASP A 570 5.71 36.12 24.59
N MET A 571 5.72 36.53 25.86
CA MET A 571 6.03 35.65 27.00
C MET A 571 4.83 34.85 27.49
N SER A 572 3.61 35.22 27.06
CA SER A 572 2.38 34.57 27.52
C SER A 572 2.25 33.14 26.98
N ILE A 573 2.96 32.82 25.90
CA ILE A 573 2.99 31.49 25.28
C ILE A 573 3.59 30.42 26.18
N PHE A 574 4.41 30.78 27.19
CA PHE A 574 5.01 29.84 28.14
C PHE A 574 4.18 29.65 29.41
N GLN A 575 3.08 30.40 29.57
CA GLN A 575 2.22 30.24 30.75
C GLN A 575 1.45 28.92 30.63
N ASN A 576 1.48 28.13 31.71
CA ASN A 576 0.67 26.92 31.81
C ASN A 576 -0.82 27.33 31.84
N ARG A 577 -1.57 27.01 30.78
CA ARG A 577 -3.00 27.32 30.66
C ARG A 577 -3.80 26.04 30.59
#